data_AF-A0A392NAG7-F1
#
_entry.id   AF-A0A392NAG7-F1
#
_cell.length_a   1.000
_cell.length_b   1.000
_cell.length_c   1.000
_cell.angle_alpha   90.00
_cell.angle_beta   90.00
_cell.angle_gamma   90.00
#
_symmetry.space_group_name_H-M   'P 1'
#
loop_
_entity.id
_entity.type
_entity.pdbx_description
1 polymer ?
#
loop_
_entity_poly.entity_id
_entity_poly.type
_entity_poly.pdbx_seq_one_letter_code
_entity_poly.pdbx_strand_id
1 'polypeptide(L)'
;VYGTIQKELGKSMDELFLDFVNEPLATASIAQVHRATLLNGQDVVVKVQHDGIKTVILEDLKNAKSIVDWIAWAEPQYNFNPMIDEWCKEAPKELDFNLEAVAWIFKTLSLPRSV
;
A
#
# COMPACT_ATOMS: atom_id res chain seq x y z
N VAL A 1 -2.75 -10.73 8.29
CA VAL A 1 -2.43 -11.32 6.96
C VAL A 1 -3.60 -12.12 6.42
N TYR A 2 -3.86 -13.32 6.93
CA TYR A 2 -4.90 -14.20 6.36
C TYR A 2 -6.28 -13.54 6.45
N GLY A 3 -6.64 -13.00 7.62
CA GLY A 3 -7.89 -12.26 7.78
C GLY A 3 -8.02 -11.06 6.83
N THR A 4 -6.92 -10.33 6.58
CA THR A 4 -6.90 -9.22 5.62
C THR A 4 -7.15 -9.71 4.19
N ILE A 5 -6.44 -10.76 3.76
CA ILE A 5 -6.60 -11.36 2.43
C ILE A 5 -8.04 -11.87 2.24
N GLN A 6 -8.58 -12.60 3.21
CA GLN A 6 -9.93 -13.15 3.15
C GLN A 6 -10.99 -12.05 3.13
N LYS A 7 -10.80 -10.98 3.90
CA LYS A 7 -11.71 -9.83 3.92
C LYS A 7 -11.75 -9.10 2.59
N GLU A 8 -10.60 -8.90 1.94
CA GLU A 8 -10.50 -8.18 0.67
C GLU A 8 -10.95 -9.04 -0.53
N LEU A 9 -10.63 -10.34 -0.55
CA LEU A 9 -10.92 -11.23 -1.70
C LEU A 9 -12.19 -12.08 -1.54
N GLY A 10 -12.78 -12.14 -0.34
CA GLY A 10 -14.02 -12.85 -0.07
C GLY A 10 -13.95 -14.38 -0.17
N LYS A 11 -12.75 -14.96 -0.19
CA LYS A 11 -12.50 -16.40 -0.31
C LYS A 11 -11.59 -16.88 0.81
N SER A 12 -11.67 -18.16 1.16
CA SER A 12 -10.73 -18.77 2.11
C SER A 12 -9.33 -18.90 1.51
N MET A 13 -8.30 -19.05 2.36
CA MET A 13 -6.91 -19.21 1.89
C MET A 13 -6.75 -20.45 1.00
N ASP A 14 -7.42 -21.55 1.35
CA ASP A 14 -7.38 -22.82 0.60
C ASP A 14 -8.06 -22.73 -0.78
N GLU A 15 -8.96 -21.76 -0.97
CA GLU A 15 -9.57 -21.45 -2.28
C GLU A 15 -8.73 -20.50 -3.14
N LEU A 16 -7.68 -19.91 -2.57
CA LEU A 16 -6.83 -18.93 -3.23
C LEU A 16 -5.44 -19.50 -3.56
N PHE A 17 -4.87 -20.29 -2.65
CA PHE A 17 -3.48 -20.73 -2.71
C PHE A 17 -3.34 -22.22 -2.41
N LEU A 18 -2.41 -22.90 -3.09
CA LEU A 18 -1.94 -24.25 -2.72
C LEU A 18 -1.00 -24.20 -1.51
N ASP A 19 -0.17 -23.17 -1.46
CA ASP A 19 0.78 -22.92 -0.36
C ASP A 19 0.89 -21.41 -0.13
N PHE A 20 1.02 -21.01 1.13
CA PHE A 20 1.22 -19.62 1.51
C PHE A 20 2.22 -19.54 2.67
N VAL A 21 3.35 -18.87 2.45
CA VAL A 21 4.38 -18.70 3.47
C VAL A 21 4.01 -17.54 4.38
N ASN A 22 3.65 -17.86 5.63
CA ASN A 22 3.25 -16.85 6.62
C ASN A 22 4.40 -15.90 7.01
N GLU A 23 5.65 -16.35 6.94
CA GLU A 23 6.80 -15.48 7.17
C GLU A 23 6.96 -14.51 5.98
N PRO A 24 6.97 -13.19 6.21
CA PRO A 24 7.13 -12.22 5.13
C PRO A 24 8.54 -12.28 4.55
N LEU A 25 8.63 -12.22 3.23
CA LEU A 25 9.89 -12.01 2.50
C LEU A 25 10.45 -10.61 2.77
N ALA A 26 9.57 -9.62 2.90
CA ALA A 26 9.90 -8.24 3.17
C ALA A 26 8.73 -7.53 3.84
N THR A 27 9.04 -6.46 4.59
CA THR A 27 8.05 -5.57 5.18
C THR A 27 8.35 -4.12 4.80
N ALA A 28 7.30 -3.36 4.54
CA ALA A 28 7.34 -1.93 4.26
C ALA A 28 6.39 -1.20 5.21
N SER A 29 6.39 0.14 5.13
CA SER A 29 5.57 1.00 5.99
C SER A 29 4.08 0.65 5.98
N ILE A 30 3.52 0.30 4.81
CA ILE A 30 2.07 0.09 4.64
C ILE A 30 1.65 -1.36 4.39
N ALA A 31 2.60 -2.24 4.10
CA ALA A 31 2.32 -3.61 3.70
C ALA A 31 3.50 -4.54 3.94
N GLN A 32 3.20 -5.82 3.89
CA GLN A 32 4.14 -6.93 3.94
C GLN A 32 4.02 -7.79 2.69
N VAL A 33 5.10 -8.45 2.33
CA VAL A 33 5.23 -9.20 1.07
C VAL A 33 5.50 -10.67 1.39
N HIS A 34 4.72 -11.58 0.81
CA HIS A 34 4.77 -13.01 1.05
C HIS A 34 4.99 -13.80 -0.22
N ARG A 35 5.60 -14.98 -0.10
CA ARG A 35 5.60 -16.00 -1.16
C ARG A 35 4.33 -16.84 -1.05
N ALA A 36 3.71 -17.14 -2.18
CA ALA A 36 2.62 -18.09 -2.25
C ALA A 36 2.63 -18.84 -3.58
N THR A 37 1.93 -19.96 -3.63
CA THR A 37 1.71 -20.74 -4.86
C THR A 37 0.20 -20.79 -5.11
N LEU A 38 -0.25 -20.39 -6.30
CA LEU A 38 -1.65 -20.40 -6.69
C LEU A 38 -2.16 -21.82 -6.98
N LEU A 39 -3.48 -21.99 -7.02
CA LEU A 39 -4.15 -23.27 -7.36
C LEU A 39 -3.75 -23.88 -8.71
N ASN A 40 -3.26 -23.07 -9.64
CA ASN A 40 -2.74 -23.52 -10.94
C ASN A 40 -1.25 -23.92 -10.91
N GLY A 41 -0.62 -23.91 -9.73
CA GLY A 41 0.80 -24.23 -9.54
C GLY A 41 1.77 -23.06 -9.79
N GLN A 42 1.26 -21.86 -10.10
CA GLN A 42 2.12 -20.70 -10.34
C GLN A 42 2.61 -20.08 -9.03
N ASP A 43 3.93 -19.88 -8.91
CA ASP A 43 4.52 -19.11 -7.82
C ASP A 43 4.28 -17.61 -8.00
N VAL A 44 3.83 -16.97 -6.92
CA VAL A 44 3.50 -15.55 -6.88
C VAL A 44 4.04 -14.87 -5.62
N VAL A 45 4.13 -13.54 -5.71
CA VAL A 45 4.43 -12.67 -4.58
C VAL A 45 3.14 -11.93 -4.21
N VAL A 46 2.74 -12.03 -2.95
CA VAL A 46 1.50 -11.44 -2.43
C VAL A 46 1.84 -10.28 -1.50
N LYS A 47 1.50 -9.06 -1.90
CA LYS A 47 1.62 -7.85 -1.08
C LYS A 47 0.32 -7.64 -0.31
N VAL A 48 0.39 -7.63 1.01
CA VAL A 48 -0.77 -7.54 1.92
C VAL A 48 -0.63 -6.29 2.77
N GLN A 49 -1.64 -5.43 2.76
CA GLN A 49 -1.67 -4.24 3.61
C GLN A 49 -1.72 -4.60 5.09
N HIS A 50 -1.10 -3.78 5.93
CA HIS A 50 -1.27 -3.88 7.37
C HIS A 50 -2.73 -3.58 7.73
N ASP A 51 -3.30 -4.35 8.65
CA ASP A 51 -4.70 -4.15 9.04
C ASP A 51 -4.89 -2.75 9.64
N GLY A 52 -5.93 -2.04 9.22
CA GLY A 52 -6.23 -0.68 9.67
C GLY A 52 -5.29 0.42 9.18
N ILE A 53 -4.27 0.12 8.35
CA ILE A 53 -3.25 1.11 7.93
C ILE A 53 -3.83 2.35 7.25
N LYS A 54 -4.94 2.19 6.52
CA LYS A 54 -5.65 3.30 5.87
C LYS A 54 -6.09 4.36 6.88
N THR A 55 -6.65 3.94 8.01
CA THR A 55 -7.10 4.86 9.05
C THR A 55 -5.91 5.56 9.69
N VAL A 56 -4.85 4.81 10.01
CA VAL A 56 -3.63 5.34 10.62
C VAL A 56 -3.01 6.43 9.74
N ILE A 57 -2.83 6.17 8.43
CA ILE A 57 -2.25 7.16 7.52
C ILE A 57 -3.12 8.41 7.39
N LEU A 58 -4.44 8.27 7.31
CA LEU A 58 -5.33 9.42 7.20
C LEU A 58 -5.31 10.29 8.47
N GLU A 59 -5.20 9.67 9.65
CA GLU A 59 -5.04 10.37 10.92
C GLU A 59 -3.68 11.06 11.03
N ASP A 60 -2.60 10.40 10.60
CA ASP A 60 -1.25 10.97 10.59
C ASP A 60 -1.16 12.19 9.66
N LEU A 61 -1.74 12.11 8.46
CA LEU A 61 -1.79 13.25 7.53
C LEU A 61 -2.57 14.43 8.13
N LYS A 62 -3.68 14.17 8.80
CA LYS A 62 -4.46 15.20 9.49
C LYS A 62 -3.66 15.87 10.62
N ASN A 63 -2.95 15.06 11.42
CA ASN A 63 -2.11 15.56 12.50
C ASN A 63 -0.94 16.38 11.96
N ALA A 64 -0.27 15.89 10.92
CA ALA A 64 0.82 16.59 10.25
C ALA A 64 0.37 17.94 9.69
N LYS A 65 -0.79 17.98 9.01
CA LYS A 65 -1.38 19.24 8.53
C LYS A 65 -1.67 20.21 9.67
N SER A 66 -2.21 19.72 10.78
CA SER A 66 -2.52 20.57 11.96
C SER A 66 -1.25 21.17 12.56
N ILE A 67 -0.15 20.42 12.61
CA ILE A 67 1.16 20.90 13.07
C ILE A 67 1.70 21.97 12.12
N VAL A 68 1.60 21.74 10.81
CA VAL A 68 2.05 22.70 9.78
C VAL A 68 1.24 24.00 9.86
N ASP A 69 -0.09 23.92 9.98
CA ASP A 69 -0.96 25.09 10.13
C ASP A 69 -0.59 25.89 11.40
N TRP A 70 -0.24 25.21 12.50
CA TRP A 70 0.19 25.85 13.74
C TRP A 70 1.55 26.55 13.59
N ILE A 71 2.51 25.93 12.91
CA ILE A 71 3.82 26.54 12.61
C ILE A 71 3.63 27.77 11.73
N ALA A 72 2.82 27.69 10.67
CA ALA A 72 2.56 28.82 9.78
C ALA A 72 1.87 30.00 10.50
N TRP A 73 1.06 29.72 11.52
CA TRP A 73 0.48 30.73 12.39
C TRP A 73 1.51 31.37 13.33
N ALA A 74 2.38 30.58 13.96
CA ALA A 74 3.38 31.08 14.90
C ALA A 74 4.56 31.79 14.21
N GLU A 75 5.00 31.28 13.06
CA GLU A 75 6.18 31.69 12.31
C GLU A 75 5.86 31.77 10.81
N PRO A 76 5.18 32.83 10.32
CA PRO A 76 4.65 32.91 8.95
C PRO A 76 5.70 32.79 7.83
N GLN A 77 6.97 33.02 8.16
CA GLN A 77 8.12 32.84 7.28
C GLN A 77 8.39 31.38 6.90
N TYR A 78 7.88 30.42 7.67
CA TYR A 78 8.02 28.98 7.43
C TYR A 78 6.68 28.35 7.01
N ASN A 79 6.14 28.80 5.88
CA ASN A 79 4.89 28.26 5.35
C ASN A 79 5.13 26.96 4.55
N PHE A 80 4.90 25.82 5.20
CA PHE A 80 4.98 24.48 4.59
C PHE A 80 3.64 23.96 4.06
N ASN A 81 2.57 24.77 4.10
CA ASN A 81 1.23 24.35 3.65
C ASN A 81 1.21 23.75 2.23
N PRO A 82 1.88 24.34 1.23
CA PRO A 82 1.87 23.77 -0.12
C PRO A 82 2.47 22.36 -0.19
N MET A 83 3.46 22.07 0.66
CA MET A 83 4.10 20.75 0.71
C MET A 83 3.17 19.72 1.37
N ILE A 84 2.59 20.04 2.52
CA ILE A 84 1.71 19.10 3.22
C ILE A 84 0.40 18.87 2.47
N ASP A 85 -0.09 19.86 1.73
CA ASP A 85 -1.29 19.73 0.89
C ASP A 85 -1.05 18.74 -0.26
N GLU A 86 0.11 18.80 -0.94
CA GLU A 86 0.45 17.82 -1.97
C GLU A 86 0.64 16.43 -1.36
N TRP A 87 1.27 16.31 -0.19
CA TRP A 87 1.38 15.03 0.51
C TRP A 87 0.02 14.45 0.89
N CYS A 88 -0.90 15.27 1.40
CA CYS A 88 -2.27 14.84 1.72
C CYS A 88 -3.04 14.35 0.50
N LYS A 89 -2.68 14.80 -0.70
CA LYS A 89 -3.27 14.38 -1.97
C LYS A 89 -2.64 13.11 -2.54
N GLU A 90 -1.32 12.95 -2.42
CA GLU A 90 -0.59 11.83 -3.01
C GLU A 90 -0.55 10.60 -2.10
N ALA A 91 -0.31 10.75 -0.79
CA ALA A 91 -0.16 9.62 0.14
C ALA A 91 -1.37 8.67 0.18
N PRO A 92 -2.64 9.12 0.11
CA PRO A 92 -3.78 8.20 0.04
C PRO A 92 -3.81 7.33 -1.21
N LYS A 93 -3.10 7.70 -2.29
CA LYS A 93 -3.04 6.90 -3.50
C LYS A 93 -2.18 5.64 -3.32
N GLU A 94 -1.18 5.69 -2.43
CA GLU A 94 -0.37 4.51 -2.08
C GLU A 94 -1.18 3.44 -1.34
N LEU A 95 -2.32 3.82 -0.75
CA LEU A 95 -3.25 2.89 -0.11
C LEU A 95 -4.13 2.13 -1.10
N ASP A 96 -4.15 2.50 -2.38
CA ASP A 96 -4.89 1.77 -3.42
C ASP A 96 -3.93 0.98 -4.31
N PHE A 97 -3.74 -0.29 -3.97
CA PHE A 97 -2.89 -1.19 -4.75
C PHE A 97 -3.45 -1.52 -6.13
N ASN A 98 -4.71 -1.22 -6.44
CA ASN A 98 -5.24 -1.38 -7.80
C ASN A 98 -4.63 -0.33 -8.74
N LEU A 99 -4.39 0.88 -8.25
CA LEU A 99 -3.70 1.92 -9.03
C LEU A 99 -2.28 1.46 -9.39
N GLU A 100 -1.56 0.90 -8.41
CA GLU A 100 -0.25 0.29 -8.66
C GLU A 100 -0.36 -0.88 -9.66
N ALA A 101 -1.29 -1.81 -9.44
CA ALA A 101 -1.44 -3.00 -10.28
C ALA A 101 -1.68 -2.64 -11.76
N VAL A 102 -2.55 -1.67 -12.03
CA VAL A 102 -2.80 -1.16 -13.38
C VAL A 102 -1.55 -0.53 -13.98
N ALA A 103 -0.82 0.29 -13.19
CA ALA A 103 0.42 0.90 -13.63
C ALA A 103 1.51 -0.16 -13.94
N TRP A 104 1.64 -1.20 -13.12
CA TRP A 104 2.60 -2.29 -13.35
C TRP A 104 2.24 -3.15 -14.56
N ILE A 105 0.95 -3.44 -14.78
CA ILE A 105 0.50 -4.13 -15.99
C ILE A 105 0.89 -3.31 -17.23
N PHE A 106 0.60 -2.01 -17.21
CA PHE A 106 0.93 -1.11 -18.33
C PHE A 106 2.45 -1.01 -18.56
N LYS A 107 3.24 -0.91 -17.49
CA LYS A 107 4.71 -0.87 -17.55
C LYS A 107 5.31 -2.21 -18.01
N THR A 108 4.71 -3.33 -17.63
CA THR A 108 5.14 -4.67 -18.07
C THR A 108 4.80 -4.91 -19.55
N LEU A 109 3.66 -4.43 -20.02
CA LEU A 109 3.27 -4.52 -21.44
C LEU A 109 4.09 -3.60 -22.35
N SER A 110 4.70 -2.54 -21.81
CA SER A 110 5.53 -1.58 -22.54
C SER A 110 7.04 -1.85 -22.45
N LEU A 111 7.48 -2.77 -21.59
CA LEU A 111 8.87 -3.25 -21.57
C LEU A 111 9.04 -4.39 -22.60
N PRO A 112 10.05 -4.34 -23.49
CA PRO A 112 10.33 -5.46 -24.37
C PRO A 112 10.66 -6.68 -23.51
N ARG A 113 9.98 -7.81 -23.77
CA ARG A 113 10.33 -9.10 -23.14
C ARG A 113 11.74 -9.47 -23.60
N SER A 114 12.74 -9.15 -22.78
CA SER A 114 14.07 -9.74 -22.91
C SER A 114 13.95 -11.22 -22.51
N VAL A 115 14.14 -12.08 -23.50
CA VAL A 115 14.27 -13.54 -23.37
C VAL A 115 15.54 -13.87 -22.62
#